data_AF-A0A7S1SEZ6-F1
#
_entry.id   AF-A0A7S1SEZ6-F1
#
_cell.length_a   1.000
_cell.length_b   1.000
_cell.length_c   1.000
_cell.angle_alpha   90.00
_cell.angle_beta   90.00
_cell.angle_gamma   90.00
#
_symmetry.space_group_name_H-M   'P 1'
#
loop_
_entity.id
_entity.type
_entity.pdbx_description
1 polymer ?
#
loop_
_entity_poly.entity_id
_entity_poly.type
_entity_poly.pdbx_seq_one_letter_code
_entity_poly.pdbx_strand_id
1 'polypeptide(L)'
;RKNFDPRHIAEKLARQLHKTADEEGEDAESWALRNVRPGVVVEELFVDTDHVHRPPSEFNVFTIWGRVWIAQWNFVSGSNRWIRGFFHRNGTRVKGTSENEAILAWVDWQQVLDIAERLGRHKDMFRVDIFVGVPAGSPEASPEASERARQAAAQYAVSESEIYPTTVFVDKQICAEGARLWMAGYKVGNYRLVPNTEVPTAFLDSGSCSPTACSG
;
A
#
# COMPACT_ATOMS: atom_id res chain seq x y z
N ARG A 1 -23.84 -12.47 12.71
CA ARG A 1 -22.72 -12.35 13.68
C ARG A 1 -23.11 -13.12 14.94
N LYS A 2 -22.62 -14.36 15.15
CA LYS A 2 -22.94 -15.14 16.36
C LYS A 2 -21.71 -15.56 17.20
N ASN A 3 -20.49 -15.17 16.84
CA ASN A 3 -19.26 -15.65 17.50
C ASN A 3 -18.27 -14.54 17.93
N PHE A 4 -18.69 -13.28 18.07
CA PHE A 4 -17.80 -12.25 18.63
C PHE A 4 -18.00 -12.20 20.16
N ASP A 5 -17.10 -12.84 20.90
CA ASP A 5 -17.01 -12.72 22.35
C ASP A 5 -15.78 -11.85 22.71
N PRO A 6 -15.99 -10.58 23.11
CA PRO A 6 -14.89 -9.68 23.45
C PRO A 6 -14.07 -10.17 24.65
N ARG A 7 -14.65 -10.97 25.56
CA ARG A 7 -13.92 -11.53 26.71
C ARG A 7 -12.94 -12.61 26.24
N HIS A 8 -13.38 -13.50 25.37
CA HIS A 8 -12.51 -14.52 24.79
C HIS A 8 -11.33 -13.89 24.01
N ILE A 9 -11.59 -12.86 23.21
CA ILE A 9 -10.55 -12.12 22.48
C ILE A 9 -9.57 -11.47 23.47
N ALA A 10 -10.07 -10.75 24.48
CA ALA A 10 -9.23 -10.07 25.47
C ALA A 10 -8.36 -11.05 26.27
N GLU A 11 -8.92 -12.19 26.70
CA GLU A 11 -8.15 -13.22 27.39
C GLU A 11 -7.10 -13.88 26.49
N LYS A 12 -7.43 -14.13 25.21
CA LYS A 12 -6.46 -14.66 24.25
C LYS A 12 -5.32 -13.67 24.02
N LEU A 13 -5.65 -12.38 23.84
CA LEU A 13 -4.68 -11.30 23.67
C LEU A 13 -3.76 -11.19 24.89
N ALA A 14 -4.32 -11.15 26.10
CA ALA A 14 -3.56 -11.08 27.35
C ALA A 14 -2.62 -12.29 27.54
N ARG A 15 -3.05 -13.49 27.12
CA ARG A 15 -2.23 -14.71 27.17
C ARG A 15 -1.10 -14.73 26.13
N GLN A 16 -1.28 -14.12 24.97
CA GLN A 16 -0.31 -14.18 23.86
C GLN A 16 0.64 -12.98 23.81
N LEU A 17 0.27 -11.82 24.35
CA LEU A 17 1.10 -10.60 24.39
C LEU A 17 2.44 -10.76 25.13
N HIS A 18 2.60 -11.80 25.93
CA HIS A 18 3.85 -12.06 26.66
C HIS A 18 4.71 -13.14 26.02
N LYS A 19 4.20 -13.84 25.00
CA LYS A 19 4.94 -14.92 24.34
C LYS A 19 5.84 -14.35 23.27
N THR A 20 7.10 -14.75 23.29
CA THR A 20 8.02 -14.50 22.17
C THR A 20 7.78 -15.52 21.06
N ALA A 21 8.18 -15.19 19.83
CA ALA A 21 8.01 -16.08 18.67
C ALA A 21 8.65 -17.47 18.87
N ASP A 22 9.64 -17.59 19.76
CA ASP A 22 10.32 -18.84 20.07
C ASP A 22 9.49 -19.82 20.93
N GLU A 23 8.47 -19.34 21.64
CA GLU A 23 7.66 -20.17 22.55
C GLU A 23 6.56 -20.98 21.84
N GLU A 24 6.27 -20.70 20.56
CA GLU A 24 5.25 -21.42 19.78
C GLU A 24 5.83 -22.58 18.92
N GLY A 25 7.13 -22.89 19.03
CA GLY A 25 7.69 -24.18 18.63
C GLY A 25 7.77 -24.46 17.13
N GLU A 26 7.52 -23.46 16.28
CA GLU A 26 7.81 -23.52 14.85
C GLU A 26 9.05 -22.65 14.55
N ASP A 27 9.88 -23.06 13.59
CA ASP A 27 11.03 -22.30 13.08
C ASP A 27 10.58 -20.93 12.55
N ALA A 28 10.35 -19.98 13.46
CA ALA A 28 9.63 -18.76 13.17
C ALA A 28 10.35 -17.91 12.10
N GLU A 29 9.58 -17.66 11.03
CA GLU A 29 9.80 -16.98 9.74
C GLU A 29 10.81 -15.82 9.61
N SER A 30 11.32 -15.15 10.66
CA SER A 30 12.44 -14.20 10.49
C SER A 30 13.14 -13.81 11.80
N TRP A 31 14.44 -13.51 11.72
CA TRP A 31 15.25 -12.92 12.82
C TRP A 31 14.60 -11.69 13.46
N ALA A 32 13.84 -10.90 12.67
CA ALA A 32 13.18 -9.69 13.15
C ALA A 32 12.11 -10.00 14.21
N LEU A 33 11.34 -11.09 14.04
CA LEU A 33 10.30 -11.47 15.00
C LEU A 33 10.86 -11.92 16.36
N ARG A 34 12.13 -12.38 16.39
CA ARG A 34 12.83 -12.74 17.63
C ARG A 34 13.33 -11.55 18.43
N ASN A 35 13.48 -10.38 17.79
CA ASN A 35 14.13 -9.21 18.40
C ASN A 35 13.16 -8.04 18.66
N VAL A 36 11.88 -8.21 18.38
CA VAL A 36 10.84 -7.22 18.65
C VAL A 36 10.04 -7.63 19.89
N ARG A 37 9.82 -6.69 20.82
CA ARG A 37 8.94 -6.93 21.97
C ARG A 37 7.48 -6.96 21.48
N PRO A 38 6.67 -7.97 21.86
CA PRO A 38 5.26 -7.96 21.51
C PRO A 38 4.58 -6.71 22.06
N GLY A 39 3.64 -6.17 21.30
CA GLY A 39 2.89 -4.96 21.65
C GLY A 39 1.48 -5.00 21.08
N VAL A 40 0.62 -4.13 21.59
CA VAL A 40 -0.72 -3.92 21.03
C VAL A 40 -0.66 -2.72 20.09
N VAL A 41 -1.08 -2.93 18.85
CA VAL A 41 -1.42 -1.85 17.92
C VAL A 41 -2.94 -1.69 17.96
N VAL A 42 -3.40 -0.50 18.33
CA VAL A 42 -4.81 -0.11 18.22
C VAL A 42 -4.93 0.78 17.01
N GLU A 43 -5.59 0.30 15.97
CA GLU A 43 -5.81 1.03 14.73
C GLU A 43 -7.23 1.60 14.71
N GLU A 44 -7.37 2.86 14.32
CA GLU A 44 -8.67 3.44 14.02
C GLU A 44 -9.21 2.80 12.74
N LEU A 45 -10.41 2.22 12.81
CA LEU A 45 -11.02 1.60 11.64
C LEU A 45 -11.54 2.70 10.71
N PHE A 46 -11.04 2.73 9.47
CA PHE A 46 -11.65 3.52 8.41
C PHE A 46 -12.73 2.69 7.72
N VAL A 47 -13.78 3.36 7.26
CA VAL A 47 -14.85 2.71 6.50
C VAL A 47 -15.07 3.39 5.17
N ASP A 48 -15.59 2.62 4.22
CA ASP A 48 -16.23 3.14 3.03
C ASP A 48 -17.50 3.91 3.46
N THR A 49 -17.67 5.12 2.94
CA THR A 49 -18.81 5.97 3.31
C THR A 49 -20.12 5.50 2.68
N ASP A 50 -20.08 4.71 1.59
CA ASP A 50 -21.28 4.16 0.97
C ASP A 50 -21.78 2.93 1.74
N HIS A 51 -20.93 2.32 2.56
CA HIS A 51 -21.30 1.25 3.48
C HIS A 51 -20.37 1.22 4.70
N VAL A 52 -20.88 1.67 5.85
CA VAL A 52 -20.22 1.65 7.19
C VAL A 52 -19.69 0.29 7.66
N HIS A 53 -19.93 -0.79 6.90
CA HIS A 53 -19.43 -2.13 7.18
C HIS A 53 -18.40 -2.63 6.17
N ARG A 54 -18.01 -1.77 5.22
CA ARG A 54 -17.01 -2.07 4.21
C ARG A 54 -15.68 -1.42 4.56
N PRO A 55 -14.55 -2.06 4.19
CA PRO A 55 -13.22 -1.50 4.39
C PRO A 55 -13.05 -0.21 3.58
N PRO A 56 -12.07 0.63 3.92
CA PRO A 56 -11.79 1.85 3.18
C PRO A 56 -11.43 1.55 1.71
N SER A 57 -11.59 2.56 0.85
CA SER A 57 -11.18 2.47 -0.55
C SER A 57 -9.66 2.39 -0.66
N GLU A 58 -9.14 1.45 -1.44
CA GLU A 58 -7.69 1.25 -1.59
C GLU A 58 -7.22 1.69 -2.98
N PHE A 59 -6.25 2.58 -3.04
CA PHE A 59 -5.61 3.01 -4.28
C PHE A 59 -4.18 2.49 -4.33
N ASN A 60 -3.86 1.60 -5.27
CA ASN A 60 -2.46 1.34 -5.63
C ASN A 60 -2.03 2.43 -6.61
N VAL A 61 -1.20 3.36 -6.17
CA VAL A 61 -0.75 4.50 -6.96
C VAL A 61 0.65 4.23 -7.49
N PHE A 62 0.80 4.20 -8.81
CA PHE A 62 2.06 3.95 -9.48
C PHE A 62 2.69 5.26 -9.91
N THR A 63 3.92 5.45 -9.46
CA THR A 63 4.76 6.56 -9.86
C THR A 63 5.88 6.06 -10.76
N ILE A 64 6.16 6.83 -11.82
CA ILE A 64 7.31 6.63 -12.69
C ILE A 64 8.12 7.91 -12.64
N TRP A 65 9.41 7.82 -12.35
CA TRP A 65 10.32 8.96 -12.19
C TRP A 65 9.80 10.01 -11.18
N GLY A 66 9.21 9.53 -10.08
CA GLY A 66 8.62 10.36 -9.02
C GLY A 66 7.33 11.11 -9.39
N ARG A 67 6.71 10.77 -10.53
CA ARG A 67 5.42 11.34 -10.96
C ARG A 67 4.37 10.27 -11.04
N VAL A 68 3.15 10.55 -10.60
CA VAL A 68 2.04 9.61 -10.75
C VAL A 68 1.77 9.39 -12.23
N TRP A 69 1.81 8.13 -12.66
CA TRP A 69 1.44 7.71 -14.00
C TRP A 69 -0.01 7.25 -14.03
N ILE A 70 -0.35 6.31 -13.12
CA ILE A 70 -1.66 5.70 -13.04
C ILE A 70 -1.94 5.27 -11.60
N ALA A 71 -3.21 5.18 -11.24
CA ALA A 71 -3.64 4.56 -10.01
C ALA A 71 -4.70 3.50 -10.30
N GLN A 72 -4.61 2.38 -9.61
CA GLN A 72 -5.62 1.33 -9.60
C GLN A 72 -6.47 1.49 -8.34
N TRP A 73 -7.77 1.67 -8.51
CA TRP A 73 -8.70 1.64 -7.38
C TRP A 73 -9.18 0.21 -7.17
N ASN A 74 -9.02 -0.27 -5.94
CA ASN A 74 -9.44 -1.59 -5.51
C ASN A 74 -10.56 -1.49 -4.51
N PHE A 75 -11.41 -2.49 -4.59
CA PHE A 75 -12.48 -2.74 -3.66
C PHE A 75 -12.26 -4.08 -2.98
N VAL A 76 -12.20 -4.08 -1.65
CA VAL A 76 -12.05 -5.30 -0.84
C VAL A 76 -13.37 -5.61 -0.17
N SER A 77 -13.82 -6.87 -0.27
CA SER A 77 -14.98 -7.36 0.46
C SER A 77 -14.73 -8.79 0.94
N GLY A 78 -14.59 -8.94 2.27
CA GLY A 78 -14.13 -10.20 2.85
C GLY A 78 -12.73 -10.55 2.36
N SER A 79 -12.57 -11.75 1.79
CA SER A 79 -11.30 -12.21 1.21
C SER A 79 -11.13 -11.84 -0.27
N ASN A 80 -12.11 -11.18 -0.89
CA ASN A 80 -12.09 -10.87 -2.32
C ASN A 80 -11.62 -9.43 -2.57
N ARG A 81 -10.75 -9.25 -3.56
CA ARG A 81 -10.27 -7.95 -4.05
C ARG A 81 -10.65 -7.79 -5.52
N TRP A 82 -11.32 -6.69 -5.84
CA TRP A 82 -11.81 -6.37 -7.18
C TRP A 82 -11.21 -5.05 -7.64
N ILE A 83 -10.96 -4.92 -8.95
CA ILE A 83 -10.43 -3.68 -9.55
C ILE A 83 -11.60 -2.83 -10.04
N ARG A 84 -11.82 -1.67 -9.40
CA ARG A 84 -12.86 -0.70 -9.76
C ARG A 84 -12.52 0.16 -10.95
N GLY A 85 -11.23 0.30 -11.24
CA GLY A 85 -10.78 1.03 -12.40
C GLY A 85 -9.36 1.51 -12.28
N PHE A 86 -8.92 2.12 -13.37
CA PHE A 86 -7.64 2.79 -13.46
C PHE A 86 -7.85 4.27 -13.75
N PHE A 87 -7.06 5.11 -13.10
CA PHE A 87 -7.18 6.55 -13.17
C PHE A 87 -5.84 7.19 -13.50
N HIS A 88 -5.86 8.11 -14.45
CA HIS A 88 -4.74 8.97 -14.74
C HIS A 88 -4.54 9.98 -13.59
N ARG A 89 -3.34 10.58 -13.55
CA ARG A 89 -3.01 11.64 -12.59
C ARG A 89 -4.06 12.75 -12.50
N ASN A 90 -4.69 13.14 -13.60
CA ASN A 90 -5.72 14.20 -13.61
C ASN A 90 -7.10 13.74 -13.12
N GLY A 91 -7.22 12.53 -12.56
CA GLY A 91 -8.48 11.93 -12.08
C GLY A 91 -9.35 11.33 -13.19
N THR A 92 -8.95 11.47 -14.46
CA THR A 92 -9.70 10.87 -15.58
C THR A 92 -9.47 9.37 -15.66
N ARG A 93 -10.54 8.62 -15.95
CA ARG A 93 -10.47 7.16 -16.08
C ARG A 93 -9.69 6.75 -17.32
N VAL A 94 -8.93 5.67 -17.22
CA VAL A 94 -8.33 4.98 -18.38
C VAL A 94 -9.43 4.25 -19.16
N LYS A 95 -9.55 4.57 -20.45
CA LYS A 95 -10.54 3.95 -21.35
C LYS A 95 -10.21 2.46 -21.58
N GLY A 96 -11.23 1.65 -21.87
CA GLY A 96 -11.05 0.22 -22.16
C GLY A 96 -10.97 -0.69 -20.94
N THR A 97 -11.00 -0.13 -19.73
CA THR A 97 -11.05 -0.88 -18.47
C THR A 97 -12.49 -1.30 -18.16
N SER A 98 -12.67 -2.48 -17.55
CA SER A 98 -13.95 -3.20 -17.46
C SER A 98 -15.01 -2.58 -16.54
N GLU A 99 -14.64 -1.59 -15.73
CA GLU A 99 -15.55 -0.94 -14.79
C GLU A 99 -15.73 0.56 -15.11
N ASN A 100 -16.95 1.06 -14.88
CA ASN A 100 -17.39 2.39 -15.30
C ASN A 100 -17.43 3.43 -14.17
N GLU A 101 -16.80 3.16 -13.03
CA GLU A 101 -16.89 4.03 -11.86
C GLU A 101 -15.94 5.24 -11.99
N ALA A 102 -16.45 6.42 -11.65
CA ALA A 102 -15.63 7.61 -11.43
C ALA A 102 -15.01 7.55 -10.03
N ILE A 103 -13.91 8.26 -9.80
CA ILE A 103 -13.38 8.44 -8.44
C ILE A 103 -14.51 9.02 -7.57
N LEU A 104 -14.67 8.45 -6.37
CA LEU A 104 -15.64 8.92 -5.39
C LEU A 104 -15.40 10.40 -5.12
N ALA A 105 -16.43 11.22 -5.27
CA ALA A 105 -16.27 12.67 -5.27
C ALA A 105 -15.86 13.25 -3.89
N TRP A 106 -16.07 12.49 -2.80
CA TRP A 106 -15.55 12.81 -1.47
C TRP A 106 -14.06 12.49 -1.28
N VAL A 107 -13.42 11.75 -2.19
CA VAL A 107 -11.97 11.50 -2.13
C VAL A 107 -11.25 12.74 -2.65
N ASP A 108 -10.39 13.34 -1.83
CA ASP A 108 -9.45 14.35 -2.31
C ASP A 108 -8.37 13.66 -3.14
N TRP A 109 -8.59 13.64 -4.45
CA TRP A 109 -7.67 13.03 -5.38
C TRP A 109 -6.30 13.70 -5.35
N GLN A 110 -6.22 15.02 -5.14
CA GLN A 110 -4.94 15.72 -5.09
C GLN A 110 -4.11 15.26 -3.89
N GLN A 111 -4.75 15.04 -2.74
CA GLN A 111 -4.07 14.50 -1.55
C GLN A 111 -3.48 13.10 -1.80
N VAL A 112 -4.19 12.22 -2.53
CA VAL A 112 -3.68 10.89 -2.92
C VAL A 112 -2.43 11.04 -3.80
N LEU A 113 -2.46 11.94 -4.78
CA LEU A 113 -1.31 12.20 -5.66
C LEU A 113 -0.12 12.76 -4.88
N ASP A 114 -0.34 13.72 -3.99
CA ASP A 114 0.71 14.38 -3.24
C ASP A 114 1.44 13.41 -2.31
N ILE A 115 0.71 12.50 -1.65
CA ILE A 115 1.29 11.41 -0.86
C ILE A 115 2.18 10.52 -1.73
N ALA A 116 1.65 10.05 -2.86
CA ALA A 116 2.34 9.13 -3.75
C ALA A 116 3.58 9.77 -4.41
N GLU A 117 3.47 10.98 -4.97
CA GLU A 117 4.62 11.69 -5.58
C GLU A 117 5.69 12.02 -4.55
N ARG A 118 5.29 12.40 -3.32
CA ARG A 118 6.25 12.64 -2.23
C ARG A 118 7.02 11.39 -1.84
N LEU A 119 6.37 10.23 -1.78
CA LEU A 119 7.04 8.97 -1.44
C LEU A 119 7.82 8.39 -2.62
N GLY A 120 7.31 8.55 -3.84
CA GLY A 120 7.96 8.16 -5.09
C GLY A 120 9.10 9.09 -5.51
N ARG A 121 9.31 10.22 -4.83
CA ARG A 121 10.40 11.14 -5.15
C ARG A 121 11.74 10.40 -5.17
N HIS A 122 12.50 10.63 -6.24
CA HIS A 122 13.79 9.99 -6.52
C HIS A 122 13.75 8.47 -6.75
N LYS A 123 12.57 7.92 -7.07
CA LYS A 123 12.41 6.53 -7.52
C LYS A 123 12.01 6.51 -8.99
N ASP A 124 12.43 5.47 -9.68
CA ASP A 124 12.22 5.25 -11.10
C ASP A 124 10.87 4.58 -11.39
N MET A 125 10.53 3.52 -10.66
CA MET A 125 9.23 2.84 -10.65
C MET A 125 8.87 2.51 -9.21
N PHE A 126 7.71 2.99 -8.73
CA PHE A 126 7.34 2.83 -7.33
C PHE A 126 5.82 2.80 -7.14
N ARG A 127 5.33 1.88 -6.34
CA ARG A 127 3.92 1.76 -5.96
C ARG A 127 3.73 2.21 -4.53
N VAL A 128 2.63 2.92 -4.27
CA VAL A 128 2.17 3.28 -2.93
C VAL A 128 0.73 2.86 -2.79
N ASP A 129 0.42 2.09 -1.76
CA ASP A 129 -0.93 1.61 -1.48
C ASP A 129 -1.53 2.51 -0.42
N ILE A 130 -2.64 3.16 -0.78
CA ILE A 130 -3.26 4.21 0.03
C ILE A 130 -4.70 3.81 0.31
N PHE A 131 -5.03 3.60 1.58
CA PHE A 131 -6.40 3.52 2.05
C PHE A 131 -6.97 4.92 2.28
N VAL A 132 -8.19 5.13 1.79
CA VAL A 132 -8.96 6.36 1.96
C VAL A 132 -10.31 6.02 2.56
N GLY A 133 -10.64 6.63 3.68
CA GLY A 133 -11.92 6.39 4.36
C GLY A 133 -12.20 7.42 5.44
N VAL A 134 -13.33 7.25 6.11
CA VAL A 134 -13.75 8.09 7.24
C VAL A 134 -13.75 7.23 8.51
N PRO A 135 -13.42 7.78 9.69
CA PRO A 135 -13.45 7.00 10.93
C PRO A 135 -14.80 6.32 11.20
N ALA A 136 -14.78 5.02 11.51
CA ALA A 136 -15.96 4.13 11.61
C ALA A 136 -17.01 4.51 12.68
N GLY A 137 -16.74 5.52 13.51
CA GLY A 137 -17.66 6.03 14.53
C GLY A 137 -18.01 7.50 14.37
N SER A 138 -17.52 8.17 13.32
CA SER A 138 -17.80 9.59 13.13
C SER A 138 -19.17 9.82 12.51
N PRO A 139 -19.83 10.97 12.79
CA PRO A 139 -21.07 11.35 12.09
C PRO A 139 -20.93 11.36 10.57
N GLU A 140 -19.74 11.67 10.07
CA GLU A 140 -19.41 11.75 8.65
C GLU A 140 -19.35 10.38 7.96
N ALA A 141 -19.22 9.28 8.72
CA ALA A 141 -19.36 7.93 8.17
C ALA A 141 -20.84 7.58 7.86
N SER A 142 -21.81 8.39 8.31
CA SER A 142 -23.23 8.16 8.03
C SER A 142 -23.54 8.31 6.53
N PRO A 143 -24.44 7.47 5.98
CA PRO A 143 -25.01 7.67 4.64
C PRO A 143 -25.67 9.04 4.45
N GLU A 144 -26.11 9.68 5.53
CA GLU A 144 -26.76 11.00 5.52
C GLU A 144 -25.77 12.17 5.51
N ALA A 145 -24.49 11.92 5.77
CA ALA A 145 -23.48 12.97 5.79
C ALA A 145 -23.25 13.53 4.38
N SER A 146 -23.14 14.86 4.29
CA SER A 146 -22.82 15.53 3.03
C SER A 146 -21.45 15.11 2.50
N GLU A 147 -21.30 15.08 1.18
CA GLU A 147 -20.05 14.76 0.50
C GLU A 147 -18.89 15.66 0.97
N ARG A 148 -19.15 16.96 1.14
CA ARG A 148 -18.17 17.91 1.67
C ARG A 148 -17.73 17.58 3.10
N ALA A 149 -18.66 17.14 3.94
CA ALA A 149 -18.32 16.72 5.31
C ALA A 149 -17.48 15.43 5.30
N ARG A 150 -17.84 14.46 4.45
CA ARG A 150 -17.04 13.24 4.24
C ARG A 150 -15.63 13.56 3.77
N GLN A 151 -15.50 14.43 2.77
CA GLN A 151 -14.21 14.86 2.26
C GLN A 151 -13.35 15.55 3.33
N ALA A 152 -13.96 16.41 4.16
CA ALA A 152 -13.27 17.08 5.24
C ALA A 152 -12.84 16.12 6.38
N ALA A 153 -13.56 15.03 6.58
CA ALA A 153 -13.25 13.99 7.57
C ALA A 153 -12.43 12.82 7.00
N ALA A 154 -12.17 12.80 5.69
CA ALA A 154 -11.43 11.72 5.04
C ALA A 154 -10.00 11.65 5.57
N GLN A 155 -9.58 10.45 5.94
CA GLN A 155 -8.21 10.13 6.33
C GLN A 155 -7.54 9.27 5.26
N TYR A 156 -6.21 9.37 5.21
CA TYR A 156 -5.36 8.72 4.23
C TYR A 156 -4.28 7.94 4.97
N ALA A 157 -4.24 6.62 4.78
CA ALA A 157 -3.21 5.77 5.35
C ALA A 157 -2.43 5.04 4.26
N VAL A 158 -1.11 5.13 4.33
CA VAL A 158 -0.22 4.34 3.47
C VAL A 158 -0.04 2.98 4.12
N SER A 159 -0.48 1.92 3.45
CA SER A 159 -0.36 0.55 3.95
C SER A 159 0.92 -0.13 3.45
N GLU A 160 1.31 0.15 2.21
CA GLU A 160 2.44 -0.51 1.57
C GLU A 160 3.15 0.43 0.60
N SER A 161 4.45 0.19 0.41
CA SER A 161 5.23 0.84 -0.63
C SER A 161 6.21 -0.14 -1.26
N GLU A 162 6.23 -0.23 -2.59
CA GLU A 162 6.97 -1.27 -3.33
C GLU A 162 7.83 -0.66 -4.44
N ILE A 163 9.13 -1.02 -4.48
CA ILE A 163 10.13 -0.55 -5.48
C ILE A 163 10.16 -1.46 -6.71
N TYR A 164 9.47 -2.60 -6.66
CA TYR A 164 9.31 -3.50 -7.78
C TYR A 164 7.84 -3.90 -7.86
N PRO A 165 6.96 -3.05 -8.41
CA PRO A 165 5.54 -3.33 -8.38
C PRO A 165 5.25 -4.70 -8.99
N THR A 166 4.93 -5.67 -8.13
CA THR A 166 4.54 -7.03 -8.51
C THR A 166 3.13 -7.07 -9.09
N THR A 167 2.48 -5.90 -9.18
CA THR A 167 1.15 -5.77 -9.74
C THR A 167 1.14 -6.21 -11.19
N VAL A 168 0.50 -7.35 -11.42
CA VAL A 168 0.13 -7.80 -12.75
C VAL A 168 -1.05 -6.94 -13.20
N PHE A 169 -0.77 -5.90 -13.98
CA PHE A 169 -1.83 -5.22 -14.71
C PHE A 169 -2.50 -6.25 -15.64
N VAL A 170 -3.78 -6.52 -15.41
CA VAL A 170 -4.57 -7.43 -16.26
C VAL A 170 -4.59 -6.91 -17.71
N ASP A 171 -4.54 -5.59 -17.87
CA ASP A 171 -4.43 -4.92 -19.16
C ASP A 171 -2.98 -4.85 -19.67
N LYS A 172 -2.72 -5.55 -20.77
CA LYS A 172 -1.41 -5.60 -21.44
C LYS A 172 -0.96 -4.23 -21.97
N GLN A 173 -1.89 -3.37 -22.39
CA GLN A 173 -1.57 -2.04 -22.91
C GLN A 173 -1.11 -1.12 -21.79
N ILE A 174 -1.76 -1.18 -20.62
CA ILE A 174 -1.31 -0.45 -19.43
C ILE A 174 0.10 -0.90 -19.07
N CYS A 175 0.34 -2.21 -18.97
CA CYS A 175 1.66 -2.77 -18.66
C CYS A 175 2.75 -2.31 -19.65
N ALA A 176 2.47 -2.41 -20.96
CA ALA A 176 3.40 -2.00 -22.00
C ALA A 176 3.73 -0.50 -21.96
N GLU A 177 2.74 0.34 -21.69
CA GLU A 177 2.92 1.80 -21.59
C GLU A 177 3.74 2.17 -20.35
N GLY A 178 3.48 1.53 -19.20
CA GLY A 178 4.29 1.72 -17.98
C GLY A 178 5.75 1.35 -18.22
N ALA A 179 6.00 0.20 -18.83
CA ALA A 179 7.35 -0.23 -19.20
C ALA A 179 8.02 0.75 -20.18
N ARG A 180 7.28 1.27 -21.16
CA ARG A 180 7.80 2.26 -22.12
C ARG A 180 8.21 3.56 -21.43
N LEU A 181 7.37 4.09 -20.54
CA LEU A 181 7.63 5.33 -19.80
C LEU A 181 8.79 5.17 -18.82
N TRP A 182 8.86 4.04 -18.12
CA TRP A 182 9.98 3.70 -17.27
C TRP A 182 11.27 3.66 -18.08
N MET A 183 11.35 2.84 -19.14
CA MET A 183 12.55 2.74 -19.98
C MET A 183 12.94 4.06 -20.67
N ALA A 184 11.98 4.93 -20.99
CA ALA A 184 12.27 6.22 -21.61
C ALA A 184 13.15 7.11 -20.72
N GLY A 185 12.94 7.11 -19.40
CA GLY A 185 13.76 7.91 -18.47
C GLY A 185 15.22 7.48 -18.44
N TYR A 186 15.50 6.17 -18.51
CA TYR A 186 16.87 5.68 -18.64
C TYR A 186 17.52 6.09 -19.96
N LYS A 187 16.78 6.01 -21.07
CA LYS A 187 17.30 6.40 -22.39
C LYS A 187 17.68 7.88 -22.48
N VAL A 188 17.02 8.75 -21.71
CA VAL A 188 17.31 10.20 -21.67
C VAL A 188 18.21 10.61 -20.50
N GLY A 189 18.70 9.66 -19.71
CA GLY A 189 19.62 9.95 -18.59
C GLY A 189 18.94 10.57 -17.36
N ASN A 190 17.65 10.34 -17.15
CA ASN A 190 16.89 10.87 -15.99
C ASN A 190 17.12 10.05 -14.71
N TYR A 191 18.38 9.70 -14.42
CA TYR A 191 18.75 8.94 -13.23
C TYR A 191 20.08 9.42 -12.67
N ARG A 192 20.28 9.16 -11.38
CA ARG A 192 21.56 9.34 -10.70
C ARG A 192 22.07 7.96 -10.28
N LEU A 193 23.29 7.64 -10.68
CA LEU A 193 23.97 6.46 -10.15
C LEU A 193 24.38 6.73 -8.70
N VAL A 194 23.94 5.88 -7.80
CA VAL A 194 24.39 5.85 -6.40
C VAL A 194 25.29 4.62 -6.27
N PRO A 195 26.61 4.79 -6.08
CA PRO A 195 27.50 3.65 -5.84
C PRO A 195 27.04 2.91 -4.58
N ASN A 196 26.82 1.60 -4.69
CA ASN A 196 26.53 0.78 -3.53
C ASN A 196 27.87 0.41 -2.86
N THR A 197 28.19 1.07 -1.75
CA THR A 197 29.41 0.82 -0.96
C THR A 197 29.20 -0.20 0.15
N GLU A 198 27.97 -0.68 0.34
CA GLU A 198 27.61 -1.62 1.40
C GLU A 198 27.73 -3.08 0.96
N VAL A 199 27.84 -3.33 -0.36
CA VAL A 199 28.08 -4.68 -0.88
C VAL A 199 29.57 -4.99 -0.77
N PRO A 200 29.98 -6.00 0.02
CA PRO A 200 31.38 -6.34 0.15
C PRO A 200 32.00 -6.75 -1.18
N THR A 201 33.23 -6.33 -1.44
CA THR A 201 33.96 -6.65 -2.68
C THR A 201 34.00 -8.16 -2.94
N ALA A 202 34.12 -8.98 -1.89
CA ALA A 202 34.08 -10.44 -2.01
C ALA A 202 32.77 -10.95 -2.67
N PHE A 203 31.64 -10.32 -2.37
CA PHE A 203 30.36 -10.63 -3.00
C PHE A 203 30.33 -10.16 -4.47
N LEU A 204 30.85 -8.96 -4.75
CA LEU A 204 30.95 -8.44 -6.13
C LEU A 204 31.81 -9.33 -7.03
N ASP A 205 32.92 -9.86 -6.50
CA ASP A 205 33.89 -10.64 -7.27
C ASP A 205 33.47 -12.10 -7.45
N SER A 206 32.83 -12.70 -6.45
CA SER A 206 32.54 -14.15 -6.43
C SER A 206 31.06 -14.51 -6.52
N GLY A 207 30.15 -13.53 -6.43
CA GLY A 207 28.71 -13.77 -6.31
C GLY A 207 28.28 -14.39 -4.97
N SER A 208 29.18 -14.48 -4.00
CA SER A 208 28.92 -15.03 -2.67
C SER A 208 29.79 -14.39 -1.59
N CYS A 209 29.35 -14.44 -0.33
CA CYS A 209 30.11 -13.98 0.82
C CYS A 209 29.87 -14.97 1.96
N SER A 210 30.92 -15.44 2.64
CA SER A 210 30.70 -16.17 3.90
C SER A 210 30.17 -15.18 4.95
N PRO A 211 29.29 -15.58 5.88
CA PRO A 211 28.74 -14.68 6.90
C PRO A 211 29.80 -13.91 7.70
N THR A 212 30.99 -14.50 7.86
CA THR A 212 32.15 -13.91 8.55
C THR A 212 32.97 -12.92 7.71
N ALA A 213 32.86 -12.96 6.38
CA ALA A 213 33.57 -12.04 5.47
C ALA A 213 32.79 -10.74 5.22
N CYS A 214 31.53 -10.68 5.66
CA CYS A 214 30.62 -9.55 5.48
C CYS A 214 30.53 -8.63 6.71
N SER A 215 31.25 -8.91 7.81
CA SER A 215 31.14 -8.18 9.09
C SER A 215 32.24 -7.11 9.30
N GLY A 216 32.68 -6.47 8.22
CA GLY A 216 33.66 -5.38 8.24
C GLY A 216 33.07 -4.03 8.62
#